data_AF-A0A920VRB3-F1
#
_entry.id   AF-A0A920VRB3-F1
#
_cell.length_a   1.000
_cell.length_b   1.000
_cell.length_c   1.000
_cell.angle_alpha   90.00
_cell.angle_beta   90.00
_cell.angle_gamma   90.00
#
_symmetry.space_group_name_H-M   'P 1'
#
loop_
_entity.id
_entity.type
_entity.pdbx_description
1 polymer ?
#
loop_
_entity_poly.entity_id
_entity_poly.type
_entity_poly.pdbx_seq_one_letter_code
_entity_poly.pdbx_strand_id
1 'polypeptide(L)'
;MSEFVWAAHIASIGFPGAVMKGPGGQVPAYEFFLGGRSTESGGTKVGERVKARIPAKRAPEALKSVLDTYIANRNDGEEFSSFIERFGISVFEEEFAKLKAEVGPLDRDNIQTYMDWGKTVVYKLERGEGECAV
;
A
#
# COMPACT_ATOMS: atom_id res chain seq x y z
N MET A 1 -10.87 -10.69 -20.13
CA MET A 1 -11.47 -10.21 -18.86
C MET A 1 -11.50 -11.39 -17.90
N SER A 2 -10.37 -11.73 -17.26
CA SER A 2 -10.33 -12.89 -16.36
C SER A 2 -9.15 -12.83 -15.40
N GLU A 3 -8.86 -11.68 -14.78
CA GLU A 3 -7.84 -11.65 -13.73
C GLU A 3 -8.35 -10.84 -12.55
N PHE A 4 -9.15 -11.51 -11.72
CA PHE A 4 -9.44 -11.10 -10.36
C PHE A 4 -8.95 -12.22 -9.44
N VAL A 5 -7.64 -12.26 -9.21
CA VAL A 5 -7.05 -13.15 -8.19
C VAL A 5 -6.88 -12.34 -6.91
N TRP A 6 -7.50 -12.82 -5.84
CA TRP A 6 -7.58 -12.24 -4.49
C TRP A 6 -6.24 -12.28 -3.71
N ALA A 7 -5.10 -12.09 -4.37
CA ALA A 7 -3.79 -12.12 -3.74
C ALA A 7 -3.01 -10.83 -4.05
N ALA A 8 -3.11 -9.84 -3.15
CA ALA A 8 -2.39 -8.57 -3.27
C ALA A 8 -0.87 -8.77 -3.49
N HIS A 9 -0.32 -9.88 -3.01
CA HIS A 9 1.10 -10.20 -3.12
C HIS A 9 1.56 -10.60 -4.52
N ILE A 10 0.68 -11.00 -5.43
CA ILE A 10 1.04 -11.43 -6.81
C ILE A 10 0.51 -10.49 -7.89
N ALA A 11 -0.19 -9.42 -7.48
CA ALA A 11 -0.61 -8.34 -8.37
C ALA A 11 0.59 -7.43 -8.71
N SER A 12 0.54 -6.77 -9.86
CA SER A 12 1.55 -5.76 -10.23
C SER A 12 1.64 -4.65 -9.20
N ILE A 13 0.50 -4.24 -8.64
CA ILE A 13 0.41 -3.38 -7.47
C ILE A 13 -0.63 -4.00 -6.53
N GLY A 14 -0.22 -4.32 -5.31
CA GLY A 14 -1.13 -4.79 -4.27
C GLY A 14 -1.02 -3.98 -3.00
N PHE A 15 -2.16 -3.69 -2.37
CA PHE A 15 -2.20 -2.92 -1.15
C PHE A 15 -3.14 -3.52 -0.10
N PRO A 16 -2.73 -4.58 0.63
CA PRO A 16 -3.57 -5.19 1.64
C PRO A 16 -3.79 -4.23 2.83
N GLY A 17 -4.98 -4.31 3.41
CA GLY A 17 -5.36 -3.54 4.59
C GLY A 17 -4.42 -3.81 5.77
N ALA A 18 -4.06 -2.76 6.48
CA ALA A 18 -3.14 -2.79 7.61
C ALA A 18 -3.54 -1.75 8.66
N VAL A 19 -2.78 -1.74 9.76
CA VAL A 19 -2.90 -0.74 10.82
C VAL A 19 -1.52 -0.19 11.12
N MET A 20 -1.42 1.12 11.32
CA MET A 20 -0.20 1.74 11.81
C MET A 20 -0.45 2.50 13.10
N LYS A 21 0.63 2.82 13.81
CA LYS A 21 0.60 3.68 14.99
C LYS A 21 0.84 5.12 14.56
N GLY A 22 -0.16 5.98 14.79
CA GLY A 22 -0.02 7.43 14.74
C GLY A 22 0.18 8.03 16.13
N PRO A 23 0.44 9.34 16.24
CA PRO A 23 0.66 9.99 17.53
C PRO A 23 -0.54 9.89 18.50
N GLY A 24 -1.77 9.84 17.97
CA GLY A 24 -3.00 9.77 18.76
C GLY A 24 -3.66 8.39 18.83
N GLY A 25 -3.00 7.33 18.34
CA GLY A 25 -3.55 5.97 18.39
C GLY A 25 -3.39 5.18 17.10
N GLN A 26 -4.30 4.23 16.88
CA GLN A 26 -4.29 3.40 15.68
C GLN A 26 -4.85 4.19 14.48
N VAL A 27 -4.21 4.02 13.34
CA VAL A 27 -4.58 4.65 12.08
C VAL A 27 -4.79 3.55 11.05
N PRO A 28 -5.93 3.53 10.33
CA PRO A 28 -6.15 2.60 9.24
C PRO A 28 -5.11 2.87 8.15
N ALA A 29 -4.53 1.82 7.61
CA ALA A 29 -3.42 1.93 6.68
C ALA A 29 -3.44 0.83 5.62
N TYR A 30 -2.53 0.92 4.67
CA TYR A 30 -2.22 -0.13 3.72
C TYR A 30 -0.72 -0.39 3.70
N GLU A 31 -0.35 -1.64 3.42
CA GLU A 31 1.01 -1.98 2.97
C GLU A 31 1.03 -1.99 1.45
N PHE A 32 2.18 -1.80 0.81
CA PHE A 32 2.29 -1.84 -0.65
C PHE A 32 3.25 -2.95 -1.07
N PHE A 33 2.83 -3.72 -2.06
CA PHE A 33 3.60 -4.75 -2.76
C PHE A 33 3.66 -4.37 -4.23
N LEU A 34 4.88 -4.23 -4.76
CA LEU A 34 5.12 -3.75 -6.12
C LEU A 34 5.85 -4.78 -6.96
N GLY A 35 5.48 -4.91 -8.23
CA GLY A 35 6.18 -5.77 -9.19
C GLY A 35 5.81 -7.25 -9.12
N GLY A 36 4.68 -7.59 -8.49
CA GLY A 36 4.12 -8.93 -8.57
C GLY A 36 3.64 -9.25 -9.99
N ARG A 37 3.64 -10.54 -10.35
CA ARG A 37 3.03 -11.02 -11.60
C ARG A 37 2.58 -12.45 -11.43
N SER A 38 1.54 -12.83 -12.15
CA SER A 38 1.11 -14.21 -12.27
C SER A 38 0.58 -14.41 -13.67
N THR A 39 1.45 -14.80 -14.60
CA THR A 39 1.09 -15.03 -16.01
C THR A 39 1.52 -16.43 -16.41
N GLU A 40 0.78 -17.06 -17.34
CA GLU A 40 1.12 -18.40 -17.84
C GLU A 40 2.51 -18.44 -18.50
N SER A 41 2.93 -17.36 -19.17
CA SER A 41 4.20 -17.28 -19.89
C SER A 41 5.37 -16.72 -19.07
N GLY A 42 5.12 -15.83 -18.10
CA GLY A 42 6.13 -15.15 -17.28
C GLY A 42 6.31 -15.70 -15.86
N GLY A 43 5.54 -16.72 -15.50
CA GLY A 43 5.54 -17.34 -14.17
C GLY A 43 4.92 -16.48 -13.07
N THR A 44 4.98 -16.98 -11.84
CA THR A 44 4.48 -16.27 -10.65
C THR A 44 5.64 -15.62 -9.90
N LYS A 45 5.54 -14.31 -9.65
CA LYS A 45 6.45 -13.54 -8.79
C LYS A 45 5.64 -12.82 -7.73
N VAL A 46 6.12 -12.91 -6.49
CA VAL A 46 5.61 -12.12 -5.38
C VAL A 46 6.19 -10.71 -5.48
N GLY A 47 5.33 -9.69 -5.37
CA GLY A 47 5.74 -8.30 -5.35
C GLY A 47 6.62 -7.97 -4.16
N GLU A 48 7.52 -7.02 -4.34
CA GLU A 48 8.41 -6.52 -3.30
C GLU A 48 7.63 -5.62 -2.34
N ARG A 49 7.75 -5.91 -1.04
CA ARG A 49 7.10 -5.15 0.02
C ARG A 49 7.85 -3.85 0.26
N VAL A 50 7.19 -2.72 0.04
CA VAL A 50 7.70 -1.40 0.40
C VAL A 50 7.69 -1.27 1.92
N LYS A 51 8.81 -0.91 2.55
CA LYS A 51 8.95 -0.83 4.03
C LYS A 51 8.29 0.41 4.64
N ALA A 52 7.06 0.69 4.24
CA ALA A 52 6.25 1.76 4.80
C ALA A 52 4.78 1.35 4.83
N ARG A 53 4.08 1.77 5.88
CA ARG A 53 2.62 1.71 5.96
C ARG A 53 2.07 3.07 5.59
N ILE A 54 1.10 3.10 4.69
CA ILE A 54 0.48 4.33 4.20
C ILE A 54 -0.86 4.51 4.90
N PRO A 55 -1.12 5.67 5.53
CA PRO A 55 -2.45 5.98 6.05
C PRO A 55 -3.50 5.79 4.96
N ALA A 56 -4.65 5.20 5.29
CA ALA A 56 -5.67 4.84 4.28
C ALA A 56 -6.11 6.04 3.43
N LYS A 57 -6.14 7.25 4.02
CA LYS A 57 -6.45 8.51 3.33
C LYS A 57 -5.37 8.97 2.34
N ARG A 58 -4.13 8.51 2.51
CA ARG A 58 -2.97 8.82 1.65
C ARG A 58 -2.68 7.74 0.61
N ALA A 59 -3.41 6.61 0.62
CA ALA A 59 -3.21 5.55 -0.36
C ALA A 59 -3.39 5.98 -1.82
N PRO A 60 -4.36 6.85 -2.18
CA PRO A 60 -4.47 7.36 -3.56
C PRO A 60 -3.25 8.18 -4.00
N GLU A 61 -2.68 8.95 -3.07
CA GLU A 61 -1.49 9.78 -3.31
C GLU A 61 -0.25 8.91 -3.51
N ALA A 62 -0.05 7.90 -2.65
CA ALA A 62 1.00 6.90 -2.80
C ALA A 62 0.89 6.11 -4.12
N LEU A 63 -0.33 5.73 -4.52
CA LEU A 63 -0.54 5.04 -5.80
C LEU A 63 -0.20 5.95 -6.98
N LYS A 64 -0.62 7.22 -6.92
CA LYS A 64 -0.32 8.20 -7.97
C LYS A 64 1.18 8.36 -8.14
N SER A 65 1.94 8.47 -7.05
CA SER A 65 3.38 8.65 -7.16
C SER A 65 4.12 7.46 -7.75
N VAL A 66 3.67 6.23 -7.45
CA VAL A 66 4.16 5.01 -8.10
C VAL A 66 3.93 5.05 -9.61
N LEU A 67 2.73 5.43 -10.03
CA LEU A 67 2.37 5.52 -11.45
C LEU A 67 3.14 6.63 -12.17
N ASP A 68 3.25 7.82 -11.57
CA ASP A 68 4.00 8.93 -12.14
C ASP A 68 5.49 8.57 -12.30
N THR A 69 6.08 7.93 -11.29
CA THR A 69 7.47 7.46 -11.32
C THR A 69 7.67 6.43 -12.42
N TYR A 70 6.74 5.48 -12.57
CA TYR A 70 6.78 4.50 -13.64
C TYR A 70 6.71 5.16 -15.02
N ILE A 71 5.72 6.04 -15.27
CA ILE A 71 5.54 6.72 -16.55
C ILE A 71 6.77 7.54 -16.92
N ALA A 72 7.39 8.21 -15.95
CA ALA A 72 8.54 9.08 -16.18
C ALA A 72 9.86 8.33 -16.41
N ASN A 73 10.00 7.09 -15.91
CA ASN A 73 11.29 6.38 -15.86
C ASN A 73 11.28 5.02 -16.57
N ARG A 74 10.15 4.61 -17.15
CA ARG A 74 10.06 3.36 -17.92
C ARG A 74 10.75 3.50 -19.28
N ASN A 75 11.29 2.38 -19.75
CA ASN A 75 11.72 2.26 -21.14
C ASN A 75 10.50 2.07 -22.05
N ASP A 76 10.67 2.28 -23.36
CA ASP A 76 9.59 2.07 -24.32
C ASP A 76 9.16 0.59 -24.32
N GLY A 77 7.85 0.35 -24.26
CA GLY A 77 7.26 -0.99 -24.14
C GLY A 77 7.57 -1.75 -22.83
N GLU A 78 8.21 -1.12 -21.84
CA GLU A 78 8.53 -1.80 -20.58
C GLU A 78 7.28 -2.01 -19.72
N GLU A 79 7.09 -3.25 -19.27
CA GLU A 79 6.03 -3.64 -18.34
C GLU A 79 6.34 -3.19 -16.91
N PHE A 80 5.30 -2.91 -16.10
CA PHE A 80 5.46 -2.41 -14.74
C PHE A 80 6.29 -3.35 -13.84
N SER A 81 6.11 -4.66 -13.96
CA SER A 81 6.86 -5.62 -13.14
C SER A 81 8.36 -5.61 -13.46
N SER A 82 8.72 -5.48 -14.74
CA SER A 82 10.11 -5.34 -15.20
C SER A 82 10.71 -4.01 -14.78
N PHE A 83 9.91 -2.93 -14.83
CA PHE A 83 10.31 -1.63 -14.31
C PHE A 83 10.67 -1.69 -12.82
N ILE A 84 9.82 -2.28 -11.97
CA ILE A 84 10.11 -2.40 -10.53
C ILE A 84 11.37 -3.22 -10.27
N GLU A 85 11.58 -4.31 -11.02
CA GLU A 85 12.77 -5.15 -10.91
C GLU A 85 14.07 -4.42 -11.29
N ARG A 86 14.00 -3.52 -12.27
CA ARG A 86 15.14 -2.70 -12.72
C ARG A 86 15.38 -1.48 -11.84
N PHE A 87 14.30 -0.77 -11.49
CA PHE A 87 14.34 0.52 -10.81
C PHE A 87 14.48 0.36 -9.29
N GLY A 88 13.94 -0.72 -8.74
CA GLY A 88 13.89 -0.98 -7.31
C GLY A 88 12.78 -0.21 -6.59
N ILE A 89 12.58 -0.55 -5.31
CA ILE A 89 11.50 0.02 -4.49
C ILE A 89 11.95 1.14 -3.53
N SER A 90 13.25 1.41 -3.42
CA SER A 90 13.80 2.35 -2.43
C SER A 90 13.26 3.78 -2.58
N VAL A 91 13.03 4.23 -3.82
CA VAL A 91 12.43 5.54 -4.10
C VAL A 91 11.06 5.70 -3.44
N PHE A 92 10.26 4.62 -3.42
CA PHE A 92 8.92 4.63 -2.87
C PHE A 92 8.97 4.58 -1.35
N GLU A 93 9.97 3.93 -0.75
CA GLU A 93 10.14 3.91 0.71
C GLU A 93 10.30 5.32 1.29
N GLU A 94 11.11 6.16 0.64
CA GLU A 94 11.33 7.54 1.07
C GLU A 94 10.08 8.41 0.93
N GLU A 95 9.40 8.31 -0.22
CA GLU A 95 8.17 9.06 -0.46
C GLU A 95 7.05 8.64 0.49
N PHE A 96 6.91 7.34 0.71
CA PHE A 96 5.90 6.77 1.58
C PHE A 96 6.17 7.13 3.05
N ALA A 97 7.44 7.26 3.44
CA ALA A 97 7.81 7.77 4.75
C ALA A 97 7.36 9.23 4.94
N LYS A 98 7.40 10.07 3.91
CA LYS A 98 6.88 11.46 3.97
C LYS A 98 5.37 11.47 4.17
N LEU A 99 4.62 10.70 3.38
CA LEU A 99 3.17 10.57 3.52
C LEU A 99 2.75 10.07 4.92
N LYS A 100 3.55 9.17 5.48
CA LYS A 100 3.37 8.68 6.85
C LYS A 100 3.64 9.78 7.90
N ALA A 101 4.63 10.64 7.68
CA ALA A 101 5.00 11.70 8.61
C ALA A 101 3.94 12.81 8.72
N GLU A 102 3.04 12.92 7.73
CA GLU A 102 1.92 13.88 7.75
C GLU A 102 0.78 13.48 8.70
N VAL A 103 0.84 12.31 9.33
CA VAL A 103 -0.15 11.92 10.33
C VAL A 103 0.02 12.77 11.59
N GLY A 104 -0.85 13.76 11.75
CA GLY A 104 -0.92 14.61 12.93
C GLY A 104 -1.47 13.91 14.19
N PRO A 105 -1.47 14.63 15.33
CA PRO A 105 -2.07 14.14 16.58
C PRO A 105 -3.57 13.89 16.43
N LEU A 106 -4.17 13.11 17.33
CA LEU A 106 -5.63 12.92 17.32
C LEU A 106 -6.31 14.17 17.90
N ASP A 107 -6.77 15.04 17.01
CA ASP A 107 -7.52 16.25 17.32
C ASP A 107 -8.59 16.51 16.26
N ARG A 108 -9.28 17.66 16.34
CA ARG A 108 -10.37 18.01 15.40
C ARG A 108 -9.88 18.16 13.96
N ASP A 109 -8.64 18.59 13.76
CA ASP A 109 -8.09 18.86 12.43
C ASP A 109 -7.63 17.58 11.74
N ASN A 110 -7.22 16.58 12.52
CA ASN A 110 -6.64 15.33 12.03
C ASN A 110 -7.55 14.09 12.19
N ILE A 111 -8.73 14.23 12.80
CA ILE A 111 -9.62 13.09 13.13
C ILE A 111 -9.94 12.19 11.93
N GLN A 112 -10.04 12.78 10.73
CA GLN A 112 -10.32 12.06 9.49
C GLN A 112 -9.24 11.03 9.13
N THR A 113 -7.99 11.27 9.52
CA THR A 113 -6.88 10.33 9.33
C THR A 113 -7.02 9.09 10.20
N TYR A 114 -7.71 9.21 11.33
CA TYR A 114 -7.99 8.10 12.25
C TYR A 114 -9.30 7.37 11.92
N MET A 115 -10.03 7.76 10.87
CA MET A 115 -11.26 7.09 10.42
C MET A 115 -11.01 6.39 9.08
N ASP A 116 -11.56 5.18 8.94
CA ASP A 116 -11.51 4.48 7.65
C ASP A 116 -12.47 5.10 6.63
N TRP A 117 -12.29 4.79 5.35
CA TRP A 117 -13.21 5.19 4.29
C TRP A 117 -14.64 4.69 4.59
N GLY A 118 -15.61 5.60 4.57
CA GLY A 118 -17.02 5.28 4.83
C GLY A 118 -17.38 5.02 6.31
N LYS A 119 -16.46 5.26 7.25
CA LYS A 119 -16.72 5.16 8.70
C LYS A 119 -16.78 6.54 9.33
N THR A 120 -17.63 6.67 10.36
CA THR A 120 -17.79 7.90 11.16
C THR A 120 -17.18 7.79 12.55
N VAL A 121 -16.61 6.63 12.89
CA VAL A 121 -15.96 6.35 14.18
C VAL A 121 -14.46 6.17 13.98
N VAL A 122 -13.71 6.54 15.01
CA VAL A 122 -12.26 6.31 15.06
C VAL A 122 -11.98 4.83 14.90
N TYR A 123 -11.06 4.50 13.99
CA TYR A 123 -10.62 3.16 13.73
C TYR A 123 -10.01 2.56 15.00
N LYS A 124 -10.55 1.41 15.38
CA LYS A 124 -10.00 0.56 16.41
C LYS A 124 -9.90 -0.81 15.81
N LEU A 125 -8.68 -1.36 15.74
CA LEU A 125 -8.53 -2.76 15.39
C LEU A 125 -9.18 -3.57 16.50
N GLU A 126 -10.40 -4.01 16.28
CA GLU A 126 -10.99 -5.09 17.04
C GLU A 126 -10.32 -6.36 16.55
N ARG A 127 -9.33 -6.83 17.32
CA ARG A 127 -8.85 -8.20 17.18
C ARG A 127 -10.02 -9.07 17.60
N GLY A 128 -10.85 -9.48 16.65
CA GLY A 128 -11.76 -10.60 16.89
C GLY A 128 -10.95 -11.76 17.44
N GLU A 129 -11.49 -12.52 18.39
CA GLU A 129 -10.94 -13.83 18.76
C GLU A 129 -10.74 -14.62 17.47
N GLY A 130 -9.52 -14.60 16.95
CA GLY A 130 -9.17 -15.27 15.71
C GLY A 130 -9.06 -16.75 16.03
N GLU A 131 -9.83 -17.55 15.31
CA GLU A 131 -9.80 -19.02 15.26
C GLU A 131 -8.49 -19.58 14.67
N CYS A 132 -7.37 -18.90 14.87
CA CYS A 132 -6.02 -19.38 14.59
C CYS A 132 -5.15 -19.16 15.83
N ALA A 133 -5.58 -19.80 16.92
CA ALA A 133 -4.75 -20.13 18.05
C ALA A 133 -4.95 -21.63 18.35
N VAL A 134 -4.16 -22.46 17.69
CA VAL A 134 -3.60 -23.72 18.22
C VAL A 134 -2.23 -23.91 17.56
#